data_AF-A0A9D5GVN1-F1
#
_entry.id   AF-A0A9D5GVN1-F1
#
_cell.length_a   1.000
_cell.length_b   1.000
_cell.length_c   1.000
_cell.angle_alpha   90.00
_cell.angle_beta   90.00
_cell.angle_gamma   90.00
#
_symmetry.space_group_name_H-M   'P 1'
#
loop_
_entity.id
_entity.type
_entity.pdbx_description
1 polymer ?
#
loop_
_entity_poly.entity_id
_entity_poly.type
_entity_poly.pdbx_seq_one_letter_code
_entity_poly.pdbx_strand_id
1 'polypeptide(L)'
;MLETVLRQGILGEDDTGEESPKNLKIPSRRPSIVCENCLYSLHRDMRARAFHILEPKGTVDMLIVFLEEKSEGSHPLLESAGVTTNRITPFLGKWKGHSITKRSGVYGSTISEADTVVLHEMNDNGQLIQDATSTTDPANVTTNVRWTGTVSDNLVTFDGGYQMILLPGGMYMGSPCDISKSVAQWKSFHLEFCWLETPDKRQRLVRTFDIEGLAVSSTYFYETKL
;
A
#
# COMPACT_ATOMS: atom_id res chain seq x y z
N MET A 1 8.80 -18.29 -4.29
CA MET A 1 9.66 -17.09 -4.33
C MET A 1 9.76 -16.46 -2.94
N LEU A 2 8.71 -15.79 -2.43
CA LEU A 2 8.79 -15.08 -1.13
C LEU A 2 9.09 -16.00 0.07
N GLU A 3 8.48 -17.19 0.13
CA GLU A 3 8.84 -18.21 1.13
C GLU A 3 10.33 -18.58 1.07
N THR A 4 10.84 -18.85 -0.14
CA THR A 4 12.25 -19.23 -0.34
C THR A 4 13.20 -18.13 0.11
N VAL A 5 12.87 -16.86 -0.17
CA VAL A 5 13.66 -15.71 0.28
C VAL A 5 13.73 -15.66 1.81
N LEU A 6 12.62 -15.88 2.50
CA LEU A 6 12.59 -15.91 3.96
C LEU A 6 13.38 -17.10 4.53
N ARG A 7 13.18 -18.30 3.99
CA ARG A 7 13.90 -19.50 4.43
C ARG A 7 15.40 -19.36 4.25
N GLN A 8 15.85 -19.02 3.04
CA GLN A 8 17.27 -18.91 2.74
C GLN A 8 17.93 -17.71 3.44
N GLY A 9 17.20 -16.60 3.61
CA GLY A 9 17.71 -15.40 4.28
C GLY A 9 17.77 -15.51 5.81
N ILE A 10 16.99 -16.40 6.43
CA ILE A 10 16.89 -16.51 7.90
C ILE A 10 17.45 -17.85 8.41
N LEU A 11 17.13 -18.96 7.76
CA LEU A 11 17.59 -20.30 8.15
C LEU A 11 18.88 -20.69 7.44
N GLY A 12 19.07 -20.25 6.19
CA GLY A 12 20.28 -20.54 5.42
C GLY A 12 20.53 -22.05 5.26
N GLU A 13 21.74 -22.49 5.63
CA GLU A 13 22.14 -23.90 5.58
C GLU A 13 21.44 -24.76 6.65
N ASP A 14 20.89 -24.15 7.70
CA ASP A 14 20.16 -24.83 8.77
C ASP A 14 18.68 -25.10 8.43
N ASP A 15 18.24 -24.81 7.20
CA ASP A 15 16.88 -25.12 6.76
C ASP A 15 16.66 -26.64 6.69
N THR A 16 15.97 -27.18 7.70
CA THR A 16 15.64 -28.60 7.79
C THR A 16 14.54 -29.02 6.81
N GLY A 17 13.97 -28.08 6.03
CA GLY A 17 12.87 -28.35 5.12
C GLY A 17 11.53 -28.58 5.82
N GLU A 18 11.46 -28.30 7.13
CA GLU A 18 10.22 -28.36 7.90
C GLU A 18 9.16 -27.43 7.30
N GLU A 19 7.91 -27.88 7.28
CA GLU A 19 6.78 -27.11 6.73
C GLU A 19 6.59 -25.78 7.48
N SER A 20 6.77 -25.78 8.80
CA SER A 20 6.55 -24.65 9.68
C SER A 20 7.71 -24.55 10.70
N PRO A 21 8.88 -24.05 10.28
CA PRO A 21 10.04 -23.90 11.15
C PRO A 21 9.68 -23.03 12.35
N LYS A 22 10.13 -23.44 13.54
CA LYS A 22 9.83 -22.72 14.79
C LYS A 22 10.38 -21.29 14.72
N ASN A 23 9.56 -20.32 15.11
CA ASN A 23 9.88 -18.89 15.19
C ASN A 23 10.06 -18.14 13.85
N LEU A 24 9.76 -18.76 12.71
CA LEU A 24 9.75 -18.09 11.41
C LEU A 24 8.32 -18.03 10.85
N LYS A 25 7.83 -16.82 10.60
CA LYS A 25 6.55 -16.61 9.90
C LYS A 25 6.76 -16.81 8.40
N ILE A 26 6.21 -17.88 7.86
CA ILE A 26 6.18 -18.17 6.42
C ILE A 26 4.78 -17.85 5.88
N PRO A 27 4.66 -17.30 4.65
CA PRO A 27 3.37 -17.07 4.04
C PRO A 27 2.59 -18.37 3.85
N SER A 28 1.27 -18.27 3.86
CA SER A 28 0.37 -19.41 3.58
C SER A 28 0.69 -20.09 2.24
N ARG A 29 0.55 -21.43 2.17
CA ARG A 29 0.76 -22.22 0.93
C ARG A 29 -0.21 -21.88 -0.21
N ARG A 30 -1.43 -21.48 0.14
CA ARG A 30 -2.51 -21.12 -0.80
C ARG A 30 -3.12 -19.78 -0.39
N PRO A 31 -2.36 -18.68 -0.51
CA PRO A 31 -2.87 -17.36 -0.18
C PRO A 31 -4.04 -17.01 -1.10
N SER A 32 -4.99 -16.22 -0.61
CA SER A 32 -6.11 -15.77 -1.44
C SER A 32 -5.65 -14.75 -2.49
N ILE A 33 -4.77 -13.82 -2.08
CA ILE A 33 -4.16 -12.81 -2.95
C ILE A 33 -2.68 -12.67 -2.60
N VAL A 34 -1.85 -12.60 -3.65
CA VAL A 34 -0.47 -12.08 -3.58
C VAL A 34 -0.38 -10.96 -4.61
N CYS A 35 -0.22 -9.72 -4.14
CA CYS A 35 -0.21 -8.53 -5.01
C CYS A 35 1.06 -7.73 -4.81
N GLU A 36 1.82 -7.55 -5.89
CA GLU A 36 2.98 -6.67 -5.95
C GLU A 36 2.58 -5.29 -6.50
N ASN A 37 3.01 -4.23 -5.82
CA ASN A 37 2.99 -2.85 -6.32
C ASN A 37 4.42 -2.32 -6.33
N CYS A 38 4.87 -1.78 -7.45
CA CYS A 38 6.23 -1.26 -7.62
C CYS A 38 6.19 0.24 -7.91
N LEU A 39 6.91 1.02 -7.11
CA LEU A 39 7.15 2.44 -7.34
C LEU A 39 8.64 2.68 -7.55
N TYR A 40 8.98 3.49 -8.55
CA TYR A 40 10.35 3.94 -8.80
C TYR A 40 10.57 5.29 -8.17
N SER A 41 11.76 5.54 -7.61
CA SER A 41 12.09 6.87 -7.11
C SER A 41 12.15 7.88 -8.25
N LEU A 42 11.75 9.11 -7.94
CA LEU A 42 11.84 10.26 -8.84
C LEU A 42 13.24 10.88 -8.87
N HIS A 43 14.10 10.53 -7.92
CA HIS A 43 15.39 11.19 -7.69
C HIS A 43 16.59 10.27 -7.82
N ARG A 44 16.42 8.96 -7.61
CA ARG A 44 17.49 7.96 -7.67
C ARG A 44 17.07 6.79 -8.54
N ASP A 45 18.04 6.04 -9.06
CA ASP A 45 17.78 4.78 -9.78
C ASP A 45 17.49 3.66 -8.76
N MET A 46 16.37 3.82 -8.05
CA MET A 46 15.90 2.92 -7.02
C MET A 46 14.41 2.68 -7.14
N ARG A 47 13.94 1.57 -6.56
CA ARG A 47 12.53 1.21 -6.53
C ARG A 47 12.15 0.50 -5.25
N ALA A 48 10.90 0.63 -4.86
CA ALA A 48 10.29 -0.13 -3.79
C ALA A 48 9.23 -1.07 -4.37
N ARG A 49 9.40 -2.39 -4.13
CA ARG A 49 8.44 -3.44 -4.52
C ARG A 49 7.72 -3.95 -3.28
N ALA A 50 6.46 -3.58 -3.13
CA ALA A 50 5.63 -3.87 -1.97
C ALA A 50 4.64 -5.00 -2.26
N PHE A 51 4.63 -6.02 -1.41
CA PHE A 51 3.81 -7.22 -1.54
C PHE A 51 2.76 -7.27 -0.43
N HIS A 52 1.50 -7.31 -0.81
CA HIS A 52 0.41 -7.74 0.05
C HIS A 52 0.26 -9.26 -0.09
N ILE A 53 0.35 -9.99 1.02
CA ILE A 53 0.05 -11.42 1.08
C ILE A 53 -1.14 -11.59 2.02
N LEU A 54 -2.25 -12.10 1.48
CA LEU A 54 -3.46 -12.36 2.24
C LEU A 54 -3.61 -13.85 2.53
N GLU A 55 -4.05 -14.16 3.75
CA GLU A 55 -4.40 -15.52 4.15
C GLU A 55 -5.51 -16.09 3.25
N PRO A 56 -5.71 -17.41 3.17
CA PRO A 56 -6.81 -18.01 2.41
C PRO A 56 -8.19 -17.42 2.77
N LYS A 57 -8.37 -16.98 4.03
CA LYS A 57 -9.60 -16.35 4.53
C LYS A 57 -9.77 -14.88 4.17
N GLY A 58 -8.75 -14.25 3.57
CA GLY A 58 -8.84 -12.88 3.06
C GLY A 58 -8.37 -11.76 4.00
N THR A 59 -7.77 -12.09 5.15
CA THR A 59 -7.11 -11.09 6.02
C THR A 59 -5.62 -10.97 5.66
N VAL A 60 -4.98 -9.86 6.01
CA VAL A 60 -3.53 -9.69 5.81
C VAL A 60 -2.75 -10.73 6.61
N ASP A 61 -1.89 -11.49 5.93
CA ASP A 61 -0.95 -12.47 6.51
C ASP A 61 0.40 -11.80 6.79
N MET A 62 0.94 -11.14 5.75
CA MET A 62 2.27 -10.55 5.76
C MET A 62 2.37 -9.43 4.73
N LEU A 63 3.17 -8.41 5.06
CA LEU A 63 3.62 -7.39 4.12
C LEU A 63 5.12 -7.53 3.91
N ILE A 64 5.58 -7.47 2.67
CA ILE A 64 7.01 -7.49 2.33
C ILE A 64 7.32 -6.28 1.46
N VAL A 65 8.41 -5.59 1.74
CA VAL A 65 8.92 -4.51 0.89
C VAL A 65 10.36 -4.80 0.52
N PHE A 66 10.65 -4.87 -0.78
CA PHE A 66 12.01 -4.86 -1.29
C PHE A 66 12.37 -3.42 -1.66
N LEU A 67 13.41 -2.88 -1.02
CA LEU A 67 14.00 -1.60 -1.40
C LEU A 67 15.28 -1.88 -2.19
N GLU A 68 15.27 -1.53 -3.47
CA GLU A 68 16.31 -1.93 -4.43
C GLU A 68 16.89 -0.70 -5.08
N GLU A 69 18.22 -0.56 -5.08
CA GLU A 69 18.93 0.51 -5.79
C GLU A 69 19.86 -0.12 -6.82
N LYS A 70 19.81 0.39 -8.05
CA LYS A 70 20.68 -0.03 -9.14
C LYS A 70 21.99 0.77 -9.08
N SER A 71 22.78 0.53 -8.03
CA SER A 71 24.14 1.04 -7.92
C SER A 71 25.08 -0.06 -7.43
N GLU A 72 26.36 0.02 -7.79
CA GLU A 72 27.41 -0.88 -7.25
C GLU A 72 27.83 -0.50 -5.81
N GLY A 73 27.17 0.51 -5.22
CA GLY A 73 27.44 1.02 -3.88
C GLY A 73 26.69 0.28 -2.76
N SER A 74 26.77 0.84 -1.55
CA SER A 74 26.07 0.32 -0.37
C SER A 74 24.56 0.29 -0.56
N HIS A 75 23.90 -0.78 -0.09
CA HIS A 75 22.45 -0.90 -0.13
C HIS A 75 21.74 0.30 0.52
N PRO A 76 20.58 0.74 -0.01
CA PRO A 76 19.83 1.84 0.56
C PRO A 76 19.36 1.45 1.96
N LEU A 77 19.94 2.10 2.97
CA LEU A 77 19.45 1.96 4.34
C LEU A 77 18.20 2.81 4.48
N LEU A 78 17.11 2.18 4.88
CA LEU A 78 15.99 2.91 5.48
C LEU A 78 16.55 3.63 6.70
N GLU A 79 16.53 4.97 6.68
CA GLU A 79 16.86 5.72 7.89
C GLU A 79 16.02 5.13 9.01
N SER A 80 16.71 4.68 10.06
CA SER A 80 16.11 4.40 11.36
C SER A 80 15.59 5.73 11.89
N ALA A 81 14.48 6.23 11.34
CA ALA A 81 13.67 7.23 12.00
C ALA A 81 13.41 6.65 13.38
N GLY A 82 14.01 7.29 14.40
CA GLY A 82 14.00 6.77 15.76
C GLY A 82 12.60 6.28 16.11
N VAL A 83 12.54 5.15 16.82
CA VAL A 83 11.33 4.41 17.24
C VAL A 83 10.27 5.29 17.92
N THR A 84 10.57 6.57 18.16
CA THR A 84 9.82 7.59 18.88
C THR A 84 8.98 8.54 18.02
N THR A 85 9.12 8.61 16.69
CA THR A 85 8.30 9.52 15.86
C THR A 85 7.05 8.83 15.32
N ASN A 86 5.87 9.38 15.62
CA ASN A 86 4.59 8.91 15.09
C ASN A 86 4.64 8.86 13.55
N ARG A 87 4.57 7.66 12.98
CA ARG A 87 4.77 7.44 11.53
C ARG A 87 3.67 8.05 10.66
N ILE A 88 2.52 8.44 11.24
CA ILE A 88 1.44 9.09 10.49
C ILE A 88 1.78 10.56 10.18
N THR A 89 2.60 11.21 11.02
CA THR A 89 2.83 12.67 10.97
C THR A 89 3.28 13.17 9.59
N PRO A 90 4.21 12.51 8.87
CA PRO A 90 4.61 12.96 7.53
C PRO A 90 3.45 12.97 6.53
N PHE A 91 2.47 12.08 6.68
CA PHE A 91 1.31 11.95 5.80
C PHE A 91 0.17 12.92 6.12
N LEU A 92 0.13 13.50 7.34
CA LEU A 92 -0.89 14.48 7.71
C LEU A 92 -0.77 15.76 6.86
N GLY A 93 -1.88 16.44 6.63
CA GLY A 93 -1.98 17.65 5.83
C GLY A 93 -2.69 17.42 4.50
N LYS A 94 -2.63 18.44 3.64
CA LYS A 94 -3.31 18.45 2.35
C LYS A 94 -2.34 18.11 1.23
N TRP A 95 -2.70 17.12 0.43
CA TRP A 95 -1.97 16.64 -0.73
C TRP A 95 -2.77 16.95 -1.98
N LYS A 96 -2.12 17.51 -2.99
CA LYS A 96 -2.72 17.77 -4.30
C LYS A 96 -1.87 17.15 -5.39
N GLY A 97 -2.50 16.56 -6.39
CA GLY A 97 -1.78 15.90 -7.46
C GLY A 97 -2.66 15.49 -8.62
N HIS A 98 -2.16 14.51 -9.36
CA HIS A 98 -2.82 13.95 -10.52
C HIS A 98 -2.77 12.43 -10.47
N SER A 99 -3.80 11.78 -10.98
CA SER A 99 -3.94 10.34 -11.01
C SER A 99 -4.27 9.82 -12.40
N ILE A 100 -3.70 8.66 -12.75
CA ILE A 100 -3.93 7.99 -14.03
C ILE A 100 -4.37 6.55 -13.75
N THR A 101 -5.57 6.20 -14.18
CA THR A 101 -6.11 4.84 -14.06
C THR A 101 -5.96 4.10 -15.37
N LYS A 102 -5.29 2.95 -15.33
CA LYS A 102 -5.12 2.04 -16.47
C LYS A 102 -5.81 0.72 -16.22
N ARG A 103 -6.42 0.15 -17.27
CA ARG A 103 -6.98 -1.20 -17.24
C ARG A 103 -5.86 -2.21 -17.04
N SER A 104 -6.12 -3.23 -16.23
CA SER A 104 -5.21 -4.38 -16.11
C SER A 104 -5.03 -5.09 -17.44
N GLY A 105 -3.84 -5.66 -17.64
CA GLY A 105 -3.45 -6.37 -18.85
C GLY A 105 -2.38 -5.62 -19.64
N VAL A 106 -1.67 -6.33 -20.51
CA VAL A 106 -0.49 -5.81 -21.23
C VAL A 106 -0.80 -4.60 -22.11
N TYR A 107 -2.02 -4.50 -22.64
CA TYR A 107 -2.45 -3.35 -23.46
C TYR A 107 -2.47 -2.05 -22.65
N GLY A 108 -2.80 -2.09 -21.36
CA GLY A 108 -2.65 -0.95 -20.45
C GLY A 108 -3.41 0.31 -20.84
N SER A 109 -4.61 0.17 -21.42
CA SER A 109 -5.44 1.30 -21.85
C SER A 109 -5.74 2.24 -20.70
N THR A 110 -5.49 3.53 -20.89
CA THR A 110 -5.93 4.57 -19.95
C THR A 110 -7.46 4.61 -19.93
N ILE A 111 -8.03 4.45 -18.74
CA ILE A 111 -9.48 4.51 -18.48
C ILE A 111 -9.87 5.93 -18.11
N SER A 112 -9.09 6.56 -17.23
CA SER A 112 -9.37 7.92 -16.74
C SER A 112 -8.11 8.59 -16.22
N GLU A 113 -8.15 9.90 -16.25
CA GLU A 113 -7.17 10.82 -15.65
C GLU A 113 -7.96 11.80 -14.76
N ALA A 114 -7.40 12.17 -13.61
CA ALA A 114 -8.11 13.00 -12.65
C ALA A 114 -7.15 13.81 -11.78
N ASP A 115 -7.53 15.04 -11.51
CA ASP A 115 -6.90 15.86 -10.47
C ASP A 115 -7.37 15.40 -9.10
N THR A 116 -6.41 15.21 -8.19
CA THR A 116 -6.68 14.67 -6.86
C THR A 116 -6.35 15.67 -5.77
N VAL A 117 -7.17 15.68 -4.72
CA VAL A 117 -6.91 16.39 -3.47
C VAL A 117 -7.23 15.45 -2.32
N VAL A 118 -6.23 15.13 -1.51
CA VAL A 118 -6.36 14.25 -0.34
C VAL A 118 -5.97 15.01 0.92
N LEU A 119 -6.87 15.09 1.87
CA LEU A 119 -6.64 15.69 3.18
C LEU A 119 -6.57 14.59 4.23
N HIS A 120 -5.51 14.58 5.04
CA HIS A 120 -5.38 13.73 6.22
C HIS A 120 -5.26 14.62 7.46
N GLU A 121 -6.22 14.55 8.37
CA GLU A 121 -6.25 15.36 9.59
C GLU A 121 -6.44 14.47 10.82
N MET A 122 -5.85 14.87 11.94
CA MET A 122 -6.10 14.24 13.23
C MET A 122 -7.09 15.11 14.00
N ASN A 123 -8.22 14.55 14.43
CA ASN A 123 -9.16 15.29 15.26
C ASN A 123 -8.71 15.33 16.72
N ASP A 124 -9.42 16.11 17.55
CA ASP A 124 -9.12 16.28 18.98
C ASP A 124 -9.20 14.96 19.78
N ASN A 125 -9.90 13.95 19.25
CA ASN A 125 -10.03 12.63 19.85
C ASN A 125 -8.93 11.66 19.40
N GLY A 126 -7.96 12.10 18.59
CA GLY A 126 -6.89 11.26 18.05
C GLY A 126 -7.34 10.30 16.93
N GLN A 127 -8.47 10.58 16.28
CA GLN A 127 -8.93 9.84 15.11
C GLN A 127 -8.45 10.51 13.81
N LEU A 128 -8.05 9.69 12.85
CA LEU A 128 -7.67 10.14 11.52
C LEU A 128 -8.94 10.38 10.69
N ILE A 129 -9.07 11.58 10.15
CA ILE A 129 -10.06 11.94 9.12
C ILE A 129 -9.31 12.00 7.79
N GLN A 130 -9.84 11.30 6.79
CA GLN A 130 -9.34 11.31 5.42
C GLN A 130 -10.44 11.77 4.47
N ASP A 131 -10.22 12.87 3.76
CA ASP A 131 -11.08 13.34 2.67
C ASP A 131 -10.32 13.22 1.35
N ALA A 132 -10.74 12.34 0.47
CA ALA A 132 -10.16 12.17 -0.87
C ALA A 132 -11.14 12.66 -1.93
N THR A 133 -10.71 13.64 -2.71
CA THR A 133 -11.45 14.20 -3.84
C THR A 133 -10.73 13.88 -5.14
N SER A 134 -11.48 13.43 -6.14
CA SER A 134 -11.00 13.17 -7.48
C SER A 134 -11.91 13.86 -8.49
N THR A 135 -11.34 14.69 -9.35
CA THR A 135 -12.08 15.42 -10.40
C THR A 135 -11.55 15.00 -11.77
N THR A 136 -12.42 14.37 -12.56
CA THR A 136 -12.10 13.93 -13.92
C THR A 136 -12.47 14.99 -14.95
N ASP A 137 -11.54 15.32 -15.84
CA ASP A 137 -11.75 16.16 -17.03
C ASP A 137 -11.62 15.21 -18.24
N PRO A 138 -12.58 15.07 -19.19
CA PRO A 138 -13.65 16.00 -19.64
C PRO A 138 -15.07 15.69 -19.14
N ALA A 139 -15.27 14.69 -18.28
CA ALA A 139 -16.60 14.31 -17.82
C ALA A 139 -17.18 15.27 -16.74
N ASN A 140 -16.34 16.15 -16.18
CA ASN A 140 -16.65 17.05 -15.07
C ASN A 140 -17.30 16.34 -13.88
N VAL A 141 -16.90 15.08 -13.64
CA VAL A 141 -17.36 14.28 -12.51
C VAL A 141 -16.35 14.46 -11.39
N THR A 142 -16.83 15.01 -10.28
CA THR A 142 -16.10 15.10 -9.01
C THR A 142 -16.67 14.07 -8.04
N THR A 143 -15.81 13.20 -7.51
CA THR A 143 -16.14 12.30 -6.42
C THR A 143 -15.41 12.72 -5.16
N ASN A 144 -16.08 12.65 -4.03
CA ASN A 144 -15.51 12.89 -2.72
C ASN A 144 -15.80 11.68 -1.83
N VAL A 145 -14.75 11.16 -1.19
CA VAL A 145 -14.82 10.03 -0.27
C VAL A 145 -14.21 10.47 1.05
N ARG A 146 -15.03 10.47 2.09
CA ARG A 146 -14.63 10.78 3.46
C ARG A 146 -14.62 9.53 4.31
N TRP A 147 -13.52 9.24 4.97
CA TRP A 147 -13.41 8.18 5.96
C TRP A 147 -12.88 8.72 7.28
N THR A 148 -13.34 8.09 8.36
CA THR A 148 -12.81 8.28 9.71
C THR A 148 -12.23 6.96 10.18
N GLY A 149 -11.08 7.00 10.85
CA GLY A 149 -10.42 5.82 11.37
C GLY A 149 -9.72 6.07 12.70
N THR A 150 -9.56 5.01 13.47
CA THR A 150 -8.81 5.00 14.72
C THR A 150 -7.35 4.67 14.45
N VAL A 151 -6.44 5.39 15.11
CA VAL A 151 -5.00 5.14 15.03
C VAL A 151 -4.58 4.37 16.28
N SER A 152 -3.98 3.20 16.10
CA SER A 152 -3.40 2.38 17.15
C SER A 152 -1.99 1.98 16.73
N ASP A 153 -0.99 2.52 17.40
CA ASP A 153 0.42 2.40 17.03
C ASP A 153 0.68 2.80 15.56
N ASN A 154 1.02 1.82 14.72
CA ASN A 154 1.32 1.99 13.30
C ASN A 154 0.18 1.48 12.40
N LEU A 155 -1.02 1.24 12.95
CA LEU A 155 -2.18 0.75 12.23
C LEU A 155 -3.31 1.77 12.33
N VAL A 156 -3.82 2.19 11.18
CA VAL A 156 -5.07 2.96 11.08
C VAL A 156 -6.17 2.01 10.64
N THR A 157 -7.29 1.97 11.38
CA THR A 157 -8.48 1.17 11.02
C THR A 157 -9.65 2.11 10.77
N PHE A 158 -10.18 2.12 9.54
CA PHE A 158 -11.31 2.96 9.15
C PHE A 158 -12.64 2.24 9.40
N ASP A 159 -13.68 3.01 9.72
CA ASP A 159 -15.03 2.50 10.02
C ASP A 159 -15.63 1.70 8.85
N GLY A 160 -15.16 1.94 7.62
CA GLY A 160 -15.55 1.21 6.41
C GLY A 160 -14.93 -0.18 6.24
N GLY A 161 -14.12 -0.65 7.19
CA GLY A 161 -13.42 -1.95 7.10
C GLY A 161 -12.18 -1.91 6.20
N TYR A 162 -11.59 -0.74 6.04
CA TYR A 162 -10.28 -0.54 5.42
C TYR A 162 -9.22 -0.28 6.48
N GLN A 163 -7.98 -0.64 6.22
CA GLN A 163 -6.86 -0.41 7.12
C GLN A 163 -5.63 0.10 6.36
N MET A 164 -4.81 0.90 7.05
CA MET A 164 -3.52 1.36 6.58
C MET A 164 -2.45 1.02 7.60
N ILE A 165 -1.42 0.27 7.18
CA ILE A 165 -0.27 -0.09 8.01
C ILE A 165 0.89 0.84 7.65
N LEU A 166 1.35 1.61 8.63
CA LEU A 166 2.42 2.60 8.53
C LEU A 166 3.78 1.93 8.69
N LEU A 167 4.60 2.01 7.64
CA LEU A 167 5.89 1.37 7.54
C LEU A 167 7.03 2.38 7.71
N PRO A 168 8.25 1.92 8.04
CA PRO A 168 9.44 2.76 7.97
C PRO A 168 9.65 3.36 6.56
N GLY A 169 10.45 4.44 6.47
CA GLY A 169 10.84 5.01 5.18
C GLY A 169 9.79 5.84 4.47
N GLY A 170 8.82 6.38 5.20
CA GLY A 170 7.73 7.14 4.60
C GLY A 170 6.81 6.27 3.75
N MET A 171 6.66 4.99 4.09
CA MET A 171 5.79 4.08 3.36
C MET A 171 4.52 3.77 4.15
N TYR A 172 3.43 3.50 3.45
CA TYR A 172 2.30 2.78 4.02
C TYR A 172 1.71 1.80 3.02
N MET A 173 1.04 0.78 3.53
CA MET A 173 0.32 -0.21 2.74
C MET A 173 -1.12 -0.30 3.23
N GLY A 174 -2.07 -0.17 2.30
CA GLY A 174 -3.50 -0.13 2.58
C GLY A 174 -4.23 -1.34 2.01
N SER A 175 -5.19 -1.89 2.76
CA SER A 175 -6.03 -3.00 2.33
C SER A 175 -7.35 -3.03 3.09
N PRO A 176 -8.39 -3.73 2.61
CA PRO A 176 -9.50 -4.12 3.47
C PRO A 176 -8.99 -4.96 4.65
N CYS A 177 -9.66 -4.88 5.80
CA CYS A 177 -9.34 -5.73 6.95
C CYS A 177 -9.61 -7.21 6.64
N ASP A 178 -10.64 -7.47 5.82
CA ASP A 178 -11.06 -8.81 5.42
C ASP A 178 -11.72 -8.75 4.03
N ILE A 179 -11.02 -9.21 3.00
CA ILE A 179 -11.53 -9.20 1.62
C ILE A 179 -12.69 -10.18 1.41
N SER A 180 -12.83 -11.21 2.26
CA SER A 180 -13.93 -12.16 2.13
C SER A 180 -15.28 -11.49 2.38
N LYS A 181 -15.31 -10.47 3.26
CA LYS A 181 -16.49 -9.63 3.47
C LYS A 181 -16.82 -8.78 2.25
N SER A 182 -15.82 -8.22 1.57
CA SER A 182 -16.03 -7.47 0.33
C SER A 182 -16.65 -8.36 -0.75
N VAL A 183 -16.08 -9.55 -0.97
CA VAL A 183 -16.59 -10.55 -1.93
C VAL A 183 -18.00 -11.02 -1.57
N ALA A 184 -18.24 -11.40 -0.30
CA ALA A 184 -19.55 -11.85 0.16
C ALA A 184 -20.64 -10.75 0.05
N GLN A 185 -20.24 -9.48 0.11
CA GLN A 185 -21.13 -8.33 -0.05
C GLN A 185 -21.19 -7.80 -1.50
N TRP A 186 -20.58 -8.51 -2.46
CA TRP A 186 -20.54 -8.09 -3.87
C TRP A 186 -19.97 -6.68 -4.04
N LYS A 187 -18.92 -6.36 -3.29
CA LYS A 187 -18.23 -5.07 -3.33
C LYS A 187 -16.83 -5.23 -3.90
N SER A 188 -16.50 -4.35 -4.85
CA SER A 188 -15.11 -4.13 -5.25
C SER A 188 -14.27 -3.69 -4.06
N PHE A 189 -12.97 -3.94 -4.14
CA PHE A 189 -11.99 -3.52 -3.14
C PHE A 189 -10.67 -3.14 -3.80
N HIS A 190 -9.74 -2.59 -3.03
CA HIS A 190 -8.44 -2.21 -3.55
C HIS A 190 -7.33 -2.43 -2.54
N LEU A 191 -6.11 -2.61 -3.04
CA LEU A 191 -4.88 -2.62 -2.27
C LEU A 191 -4.08 -1.38 -2.65
N GLU A 192 -3.38 -0.78 -1.69
CA GLU A 192 -2.67 0.48 -1.88
C GLU A 192 -1.23 0.37 -1.39
N PHE A 193 -0.29 0.90 -2.15
CA PHE A 193 1.06 1.16 -1.71
C PHE A 193 1.38 2.64 -1.89
N CYS A 194 1.87 3.28 -0.83
CA CYS A 194 2.31 4.66 -0.87
C CYS A 194 3.77 4.74 -0.44
N TRP A 195 4.51 5.61 -1.12
CA TRP A 195 5.88 5.95 -0.76
C TRP A 195 6.10 7.47 -0.84
N LEU A 196 6.40 8.04 0.31
CA LEU A 196 6.82 9.42 0.52
C LEU A 196 8.34 9.50 0.34
N GLU A 197 8.79 9.94 -0.82
CA GLU A 197 10.23 10.08 -1.11
C GLU A 197 10.85 11.30 -0.45
N THR A 198 10.11 12.40 -0.42
CA THR A 198 10.47 13.63 0.28
C THR A 198 9.29 14.08 1.14
N PRO A 199 9.49 14.87 2.22
CA PRO A 199 8.40 15.29 3.10
C PRO A 199 7.22 16.00 2.40
N ASP A 200 7.46 16.54 1.20
CA ASP A 200 6.54 17.28 0.36
C ASP A 200 6.06 16.52 -0.89
N LYS A 201 6.58 15.32 -1.20
CA LYS A 201 6.21 14.56 -2.42
C LYS A 201 6.03 13.09 -2.15
N ARG A 202 4.90 12.55 -2.62
CA ARG A 202 4.60 11.12 -2.54
C ARG A 202 4.08 10.56 -3.85
N GLN A 203 4.31 9.27 -4.02
CA GLN A 203 3.68 8.46 -5.04
C GLN A 203 2.76 7.43 -4.38
N ARG A 204 1.63 7.12 -5.02
CA ARG A 204 0.75 6.03 -4.60
C ARG A 204 0.40 5.15 -5.78
N LEU A 205 0.27 3.86 -5.53
CA LEU A 205 -0.22 2.89 -6.49
C LEU A 205 -1.35 2.08 -5.87
N VAL A 206 -2.53 2.21 -6.47
CA VAL A 206 -3.74 1.51 -6.04
C VAL A 206 -4.05 0.42 -7.06
N ARG A 207 -4.20 -0.82 -6.57
CA ARG A 207 -4.64 -1.98 -7.36
C ARG A 207 -6.10 -2.25 -7.04
N THR A 208 -6.97 -2.14 -8.04
CA THR A 208 -8.43 -2.31 -7.86
C THR A 208 -8.86 -3.69 -8.31
N PHE A 209 -9.68 -4.34 -7.50
CA PHE A 209 -10.25 -5.65 -7.72
C PHE A 209 -11.76 -5.56 -7.85
N ASP A 210 -12.34 -6.41 -8.69
CA ASP A 210 -13.78 -6.57 -8.76
C ASP A 210 -14.33 -7.44 -7.61
N ILE A 211 -15.62 -7.75 -7.71
CA ILE A 211 -16.39 -8.53 -6.74
C ILE A 211 -15.93 -10.00 -6.62
N GLU A 212 -15.18 -10.51 -7.60
CA GLU A 212 -14.65 -11.89 -7.60
C GLU A 212 -13.18 -11.93 -7.18
N GLY A 213 -12.57 -10.77 -6.91
CA GLY A 213 -11.15 -10.66 -6.57
C GLY A 213 -10.24 -10.69 -7.79
N LEU A 214 -10.74 -10.40 -8.99
CA LEU A 214 -9.91 -10.21 -10.18
C LEU A 214 -9.46 -8.75 -10.27
N ALA A 215 -8.17 -8.53 -10.52
CA ALA A 215 -7.62 -7.19 -10.64
C ALA A 215 -8.03 -6.52 -11.97
N VAL A 216 -8.87 -5.49 -11.91
CA VAL A 216 -9.45 -4.83 -13.08
C VAL A 216 -8.69 -3.59 -13.54
N SER A 217 -8.02 -2.89 -12.61
CA SER A 217 -7.24 -1.69 -12.95
C SER A 217 -6.12 -1.41 -11.94
N SER A 218 -5.24 -0.50 -12.34
CA SER A 218 -4.25 0.14 -11.47
C SER A 218 -4.35 1.65 -11.63
N THR A 219 -4.36 2.38 -10.51
CA THR A 219 -4.34 3.84 -10.48
C THR A 219 -3.03 4.31 -9.86
N TYR A 220 -2.24 5.04 -10.64
CA TYR A 220 -1.03 5.70 -10.17
C TYR A 220 -1.36 7.13 -9.77
N PHE A 221 -0.76 7.59 -8.66
CA PHE A 221 -0.89 8.95 -8.15
C PHE A 221 0.50 9.55 -7.98
N TYR A 222 0.62 10.82 -8.34
CA TYR A 222 1.75 11.66 -8.00
C TYR A 222 1.22 12.93 -7.31
N GLU A 223 1.61 13.15 -6.06
CA GLU A 223 1.02 14.17 -5.20
C GLU A 223 2.09 14.98 -4.47
N THR A 224 1.84 16.28 -4.34
CA THR A 224 2.65 17.23 -3.58
C THR A 224 1.88 17.77 -2.39
N LYS A 225 2.56 17.94 -1.26
CA LYS A 225 2.00 18.54 -0.05
C LYS A 225 1.83 20.05 -0.23
N LEU A 226 0.71 20.59 0.24
CA LEU A 226 0.40 22.02 0.25
C LEU A 226 0.77 22.68 1.58
#